data_AF-A0A2P8HEU6-F1
#
_entry.id   AF-A0A2P8HEU6-F1
#
_cell.length_a   1.000
_cell.length_b   1.000
_cell.length_c   1.000
_cell.angle_alpha   90.00
_cell.angle_beta   90.00
_cell.angle_gamma   90.00
#
_symmetry.space_group_name_H-M   'P 1'
#
loop_
_entity.id
_entity.type
_entity.pdbx_description
1 polymer ?
#
loop_
_entity_poly.entity_id
_entity_poly.type
_entity_poly.pdbx_seq_one_letter_code
_entity_poly.pdbx_strand_id
1 'polypeptide(L)'
;MQTNNVLTRKVLVITSTLLLLHSIVYSQVDKYMNNCIKAYDLVYNKPAGFVEVYPELPYFAGNRIVPNAYIYELQSEKSDITICISVMDLASINDSAIIKFDPMADRNANFIRKIRLYADTLHDQNFFFPEKYVKHTFHASDAAIYKLNNTTSYRNKYPFCKVLSIHKKDKTDIEISYFYNESSKPYIKQCIKQTQEMLTFKE
;
A
#
# COMPACT_ATOMS: atom_id res chain seq x y z
N MET A 1 11.74 -37.80 -38.38
CA MET A 1 12.49 -37.10 -37.32
C MET A 1 12.41 -35.56 -37.43
N GLN A 2 11.31 -34.98 -37.94
CA GLN A 2 11.14 -33.51 -38.14
C GLN A 2 10.15 -32.86 -37.16
N THR A 3 9.30 -33.65 -36.50
CA THR A 3 8.26 -33.19 -35.57
C THR A 3 8.82 -32.56 -34.29
N ASN A 4 9.99 -32.99 -33.82
CA ASN A 4 10.60 -32.47 -32.59
C ASN A 4 11.12 -31.03 -32.70
N ASN A 5 11.56 -30.58 -33.89
CA ASN A 5 12.11 -29.23 -34.09
C ASN A 5 11.02 -28.13 -34.19
N VAL A 6 9.84 -28.49 -34.69
CA VAL A 6 8.71 -27.55 -34.78
C VAL A 6 8.09 -27.34 -33.39
N LEU A 7 8.00 -28.41 -32.58
CA LEU A 7 7.47 -28.33 -31.23
C LEU A 7 8.37 -27.47 -30.31
N THR A 8 9.69 -27.68 -30.38
CA THR A 8 10.67 -26.89 -29.60
C THR A 8 10.68 -25.41 -29.98
N ARG A 9 10.59 -25.06 -31.28
CA ARG A 9 10.49 -23.65 -31.71
C ARG A 9 9.21 -22.98 -31.21
N LYS A 10 8.06 -23.66 -31.29
CA LYS A 10 6.78 -23.10 -30.81
C LYS A 10 6.79 -22.89 -29.30
N VAL A 11 7.31 -23.85 -28.54
CA VAL A 11 7.46 -23.72 -27.08
C VAL A 11 8.38 -22.54 -26.76
N LEU A 12 9.55 -22.45 -27.38
CA LEU A 12 10.49 -21.34 -27.15
C LEU A 12 9.86 -19.96 -27.38
N VAL A 13 9.14 -19.78 -28.50
CA VAL A 13 8.46 -18.51 -28.82
C VAL A 13 7.40 -18.16 -27.76
N ILE A 14 6.62 -19.14 -27.30
CA ILE A 14 5.61 -18.92 -26.25
C ILE A 14 6.30 -18.53 -24.94
N THR A 15 7.35 -19.23 -24.52
CA THR A 15 8.07 -18.92 -23.29
C THR A 15 8.72 -17.53 -23.35
N SER A 16 9.37 -17.18 -24.47
CA SER A 16 9.96 -15.85 -24.68
C SER A 16 8.91 -14.75 -24.67
N THR A 17 7.72 -14.98 -25.24
CA THR A 17 6.62 -14.00 -25.23
C THR A 17 6.05 -13.81 -23.82
N LEU A 18 5.88 -14.90 -23.06
CA LEU A 18 5.44 -14.85 -21.67
C LEU A 18 6.45 -14.09 -20.78
N LEU A 19 7.75 -14.32 -20.98
CA LEU A 19 8.81 -13.59 -20.28
C LEU A 19 8.79 -12.09 -20.61
N LEU A 20 8.65 -11.72 -21.89
CA LEU A 20 8.55 -10.33 -22.33
C LEU A 20 7.32 -9.62 -21.74
N LEU A 21 6.16 -10.29 -21.74
CA LEU A 21 4.94 -9.76 -21.12
C LEU A 21 5.13 -9.54 -19.61
N HIS A 22 5.78 -10.48 -18.92
CA HIS A 22 6.13 -10.33 -17.51
C HIS A 22 7.01 -9.09 -17.28
N SER A 23 8.09 -8.92 -18.06
CA SER A 23 9.00 -7.79 -17.93
C SER A 23 8.33 -6.42 -18.16
N ILE A 24 7.39 -6.32 -19.11
CA ILE A 24 6.68 -5.07 -19.40
C ILE A 24 5.78 -4.67 -18.22
N VAL A 25 5.06 -5.62 -17.62
CA VAL A 25 4.17 -5.35 -16.48
C VAL A 25 4.97 -4.91 -15.25
N TYR A 26 6.09 -5.58 -14.96
CA TYR A 26 6.99 -5.20 -13.87
C TYR A 26 7.51 -3.77 -14.03
N SER A 27 7.95 -3.39 -15.25
CA SER A 27 8.44 -2.04 -15.53
C SER A 27 7.38 -0.94 -15.30
N GLN A 28 6.09 -1.24 -15.47
CA GLN A 28 5.03 -0.25 -15.26
C GLN A 28 4.77 0.03 -13.77
N VAL A 29 4.74 -1.00 -12.93
CA VAL A 29 4.56 -0.86 -11.47
C VAL A 29 5.70 -0.04 -10.87
N ASP A 30 6.94 -0.33 -11.27
CA ASP A 30 8.11 0.44 -10.88
C ASP A 30 7.99 1.91 -11.27
N LYS A 31 7.45 2.19 -12.47
CA LYS A 31 7.30 3.56 -12.95
C LYS A 31 6.31 4.36 -12.09
N TYR A 32 5.18 3.78 -11.69
CA TYR A 32 4.21 4.48 -10.83
C TYR A 32 4.78 4.76 -9.44
N MET A 33 5.38 3.76 -8.79
CA MET A 33 6.02 3.95 -7.49
C MET A 33 7.14 4.98 -7.56
N ASN A 34 8.01 4.92 -8.58
CA ASN A 34 9.07 5.92 -8.80
C ASN A 34 8.52 7.33 -9.03
N ASN A 35 7.39 7.46 -9.73
CA ASN A 35 6.73 8.75 -9.91
C ASN A 35 6.21 9.30 -8.57
N CYS A 36 5.59 8.45 -7.73
CA CYS A 36 5.18 8.84 -6.39
C CYS A 36 6.37 9.25 -5.51
N ILE A 37 7.46 8.48 -5.55
CA ILE A 37 8.70 8.80 -4.81
C ILE A 37 9.21 10.18 -5.19
N LYS A 38 9.24 10.51 -6.49
CA LYS A 38 9.67 11.82 -6.98
C LYS A 38 8.67 12.93 -6.65
N ALA A 39 7.39 12.72 -6.89
CA ALA A 39 6.35 13.73 -6.72
C ALA A 39 6.20 14.20 -5.27
N TYR A 40 6.42 13.29 -4.31
CA TYR A 40 6.21 13.58 -2.89
C TYR A 40 7.50 13.65 -2.06
N ASP A 41 8.67 13.64 -2.70
CA ASP A 41 9.98 13.61 -2.04
C ASP A 41 10.09 12.48 -1.01
N LEU A 42 9.81 11.25 -1.46
CA LEU A 42 9.89 10.08 -0.59
C LEU A 42 11.27 9.42 -0.67
N VAL A 43 11.57 8.63 0.34
CA VAL A 43 12.66 7.65 0.36
C VAL A 43 12.00 6.28 0.46
N TYR A 44 12.35 5.37 -0.45
CA TYR A 44 11.84 4.00 -0.47
C TYR A 44 12.99 3.01 -0.32
N ASN A 45 12.86 2.09 0.64
CA ASN A 45 13.77 0.98 0.87
C ASN A 45 12.98 -0.32 0.90
N LYS A 46 13.16 -1.19 -0.11
CA LYS A 46 12.46 -2.48 -0.13
C LYS A 46 12.89 -3.34 1.06
N PRO A 47 11.96 -3.84 1.89
CA PRO A 47 12.30 -4.72 3.00
C PRO A 47 12.81 -6.08 2.51
N ALA A 48 13.78 -6.65 3.22
CA ALA A 48 14.29 -7.99 2.95
C ALA A 48 13.20 -9.06 3.17
N GLY A 49 13.24 -10.15 2.40
CA GLY A 49 12.26 -11.25 2.49
C GLY A 49 10.91 -10.94 1.84
N PHE A 50 10.84 -9.87 1.03
CA PHE A 50 9.68 -9.50 0.23
C PHE A 50 10.04 -9.41 -1.26
N VAL A 51 9.10 -9.86 -2.09
CA VAL A 51 9.17 -9.76 -3.55
C VAL A 51 8.06 -8.86 -4.08
N GLU A 52 8.35 -8.14 -5.15
CA GLU A 52 7.37 -7.28 -5.81
C GLU A 52 6.37 -8.12 -6.59
N VAL A 53 5.10 -7.79 -6.41
CA VAL A 53 3.99 -8.43 -7.13
C VAL A 53 3.06 -7.38 -7.69
N TYR A 54 2.34 -7.73 -8.75
CA TYR A 54 1.38 -6.81 -9.34
C TYR A 54 0.17 -6.62 -8.39
N PRO A 55 -0.22 -5.37 -8.07
CA PRO A 55 -1.38 -5.10 -7.23
C PRO A 55 -2.67 -5.72 -7.77
N GLU A 56 -3.41 -6.45 -6.92
CA GLU A 56 -4.71 -7.01 -7.33
C GLU A 56 -5.83 -5.99 -7.14
N LEU A 57 -6.57 -5.72 -8.23
CA LEU A 57 -7.56 -4.64 -8.32
C LEU A 57 -8.86 -5.10 -8.98
N PRO A 58 -10.02 -4.55 -8.54
CA PRO A 58 -10.24 -3.72 -7.34
C PRO A 58 -10.38 -4.56 -6.05
N TYR A 59 -10.09 -3.97 -4.89
CA TYR A 59 -10.38 -4.56 -3.58
C TYR A 59 -11.37 -3.71 -2.78
N PHE A 60 -12.37 -4.37 -2.20
CA PHE A 60 -13.41 -3.75 -1.39
C PHE A 60 -13.31 -4.24 0.05
N ALA A 61 -12.72 -3.44 0.93
CA ALA A 61 -12.67 -3.74 2.36
C ALA A 61 -14.02 -3.40 3.02
N GLY A 62 -14.99 -4.31 2.86
CA GLY A 62 -16.38 -4.08 3.28
C GLY A 62 -17.03 -2.89 2.57
N ASN A 63 -17.50 -1.91 3.34
CA ASN A 63 -18.15 -0.71 2.79
C ASN A 63 -17.16 0.32 2.22
N ARG A 64 -15.85 0.06 2.33
CA ARG A 64 -14.81 0.86 1.67
C ARG A 64 -14.63 0.34 0.24
N ILE A 65 -15.11 1.12 -0.73
CA ILE A 65 -14.49 1.13 -2.05
C ILE A 65 -13.11 1.75 -1.83
N VAL A 66 -12.03 1.04 -2.15
CA VAL A 66 -10.68 1.62 -2.25
C VAL A 66 -10.55 2.11 -3.70
N PRO A 67 -11.00 3.34 -4.03
CA PRO A 67 -11.07 3.78 -5.42
C PRO A 67 -9.63 4.14 -5.80
N ASN A 68 -9.09 3.47 -6.82
CA ASN A 68 -7.66 3.47 -7.14
C ASN A 68 -6.82 2.78 -6.06
N ALA A 69 -6.92 1.46 -6.07
CA ALA A 69 -5.78 0.61 -6.36
C ALA A 69 -4.45 0.96 -5.71
N TYR A 70 -3.98 0.06 -4.85
CA TYR A 70 -2.60 0.06 -4.40
C TYR A 70 -1.65 0.29 -5.58
N ILE A 71 -0.80 1.30 -5.44
CA ILE A 71 0.16 1.68 -6.49
C ILE A 71 1.34 0.71 -6.53
N TYR A 72 1.50 -0.07 -5.47
CA TYR A 72 2.62 -0.97 -5.26
C TYR A 72 2.25 -2.07 -4.27
N GLU A 73 2.75 -3.28 -4.51
CA GLU A 73 2.53 -4.43 -3.62
C GLU A 73 3.80 -5.27 -3.47
N LEU A 74 4.03 -5.71 -2.24
CA LEU A 74 5.11 -6.60 -1.85
C LEU A 74 4.52 -7.84 -1.18
N GLN A 75 4.87 -9.03 -1.63
CA GLN A 75 4.49 -10.27 -0.98
C GLN A 75 5.69 -10.86 -0.22
N SER A 76 5.48 -11.33 1.01
CA SER A 76 6.52 -12.05 1.74
C SER A 76 6.90 -13.33 0.97
N GLU A 77 8.15 -13.80 1.07
CA GLU A 77 8.57 -15.04 0.40
C GLU A 77 7.75 -16.27 0.82
N LYS A 78 7.26 -16.27 2.07
CA LYS A 78 6.35 -17.30 2.60
C LYS A 78 4.89 -17.09 2.17
N SER A 79 4.61 -15.98 1.51
CA SER A 79 3.29 -15.55 1.04
C SER A 79 2.23 -15.45 2.15
N ASP A 80 2.63 -15.27 3.40
CA ASP A 80 1.77 -15.15 4.59
C ASP A 80 1.40 -13.69 4.93
N ILE A 81 2.12 -12.74 4.36
CA ILE A 81 1.90 -11.29 4.47
C ILE A 81 2.02 -10.67 3.07
N THR A 82 1.13 -9.73 2.75
CA THR A 82 1.33 -8.81 1.63
C THR A 82 1.24 -7.36 2.11
N ILE A 83 2.12 -6.50 1.61
CA ILE A 83 2.20 -5.08 1.95
C ILE A 83 1.77 -4.31 0.71
N CYS A 84 0.67 -3.60 0.81
CA CYS A 84 0.16 -2.77 -0.27
C CYS A 84 0.31 -1.30 0.07
N ILE A 85 0.81 -0.50 -0.86
CA ILE A 85 1.03 0.94 -0.69
C ILE A 85 -0.01 1.70 -1.48
N SER A 86 -0.62 2.70 -0.87
CA SER A 86 -1.41 3.72 -1.58
C SER A 86 -0.99 5.12 -1.15
N VAL A 87 -1.07 6.06 -2.08
CA VAL A 87 -0.67 7.45 -1.89
C VAL A 87 -1.81 8.33 -2.39
N MET A 88 -2.27 9.24 -1.54
CA MET A 88 -3.34 10.19 -1.84
C MET A 88 -2.78 11.60 -1.85
N ASP A 89 -2.78 12.20 -3.04
CA ASP A 89 -2.37 13.58 -3.26
C ASP A 89 -3.34 14.55 -2.58
N LEU A 90 -2.87 15.29 -1.57
CA LEU A 90 -3.68 16.33 -0.93
C LEU A 90 -3.53 17.68 -1.64
N ALA A 91 -2.45 17.89 -2.39
CA ALA A 91 -2.18 19.14 -3.08
C ALA A 91 -3.10 19.32 -4.30
N SER A 92 -3.48 18.23 -4.96
CA SER A 92 -4.44 18.26 -6.09
C SER A 92 -5.90 18.45 -5.69
N ILE A 93 -6.22 18.36 -4.39
CA ILE A 93 -7.58 18.53 -3.90
C ILE A 93 -8.02 20.00 -4.06
N ASN A 94 -9.10 20.20 -4.82
CA ASN A 94 -9.70 21.52 -4.99
C ASN A 94 -10.55 21.89 -3.77
N ASP A 95 -9.94 22.55 -2.80
CA ASP A 95 -10.61 23.04 -1.58
C ASP A 95 -11.86 23.86 -1.89
N SER A 96 -11.83 24.70 -2.94
CA SER A 96 -12.99 25.53 -3.30
C SER A 96 -14.19 24.71 -3.75
N ALA A 97 -13.99 23.50 -4.27
CA ALA A 97 -15.07 22.58 -4.59
C ALA A 97 -15.60 21.90 -3.32
N ILE A 98 -14.72 21.47 -2.41
CA ILE A 98 -15.12 20.78 -1.16
C ILE A 98 -15.82 21.75 -0.20
N ILE A 99 -15.28 22.95 0.00
CA ILE A 99 -15.81 23.97 0.91
C ILE A 99 -17.25 24.38 0.53
N LYS A 100 -17.65 24.27 -0.74
CA LYS A 100 -19.03 24.49 -1.18
C LYS A 100 -20.03 23.49 -0.59
N PHE A 101 -19.58 22.27 -0.29
CA PHE A 101 -20.41 21.21 0.29
C PHE A 101 -20.22 21.07 1.80
N ASP A 102 -19.03 21.38 2.30
CA ASP A 102 -18.68 21.34 3.72
C ASP A 102 -17.78 22.55 4.05
N PRO A 103 -18.34 23.67 4.54
CA PRO A 103 -17.58 24.88 4.87
C PRO A 103 -16.51 24.69 5.95
N MET A 104 -16.57 23.60 6.71
CA MET A 104 -15.59 23.24 7.72
C MET A 104 -14.57 22.21 7.21
N ALA A 105 -14.61 21.86 5.92
CA ALA A 105 -13.69 20.91 5.34
C ALA A 105 -12.25 21.39 5.44
N ASP A 106 -11.44 20.57 6.10
CA ASP A 106 -9.99 20.68 6.12
C ASP A 106 -9.42 19.40 5.49
N ARG A 107 -8.69 19.58 4.39
CA ARG A 107 -8.06 18.47 3.67
C ARG A 107 -7.09 17.68 4.55
N ASN A 108 -6.49 18.31 5.57
CA ASN A 108 -5.59 17.65 6.51
C ASN A 108 -6.37 16.91 7.59
N ALA A 109 -7.51 17.45 8.05
CA ALA A 109 -8.39 16.77 9.01
C ALA A 109 -8.98 15.46 8.46
N ASN A 110 -9.03 15.30 7.13
CA ASN A 110 -9.46 14.05 6.49
C ASN A 110 -8.60 12.85 6.91
N PHE A 111 -7.32 13.04 7.23
CA PHE A 111 -6.46 11.96 7.72
C PHE A 111 -7.04 11.29 8.98
N ILE A 112 -7.39 12.08 9.99
CA ILE A 112 -7.97 11.57 11.25
C ILE A 112 -9.39 11.04 11.00
N ARG A 113 -10.20 11.74 10.20
CA ARG A 113 -11.57 11.33 9.87
C ARG A 113 -11.60 9.96 9.19
N LYS A 114 -10.69 9.72 8.26
CA LYS A 114 -10.49 8.46 7.55
C LYS A 114 -10.16 7.31 8.50
N ILE A 115 -9.22 7.52 9.42
CA ILE A 115 -8.86 6.51 10.43
C ILE A 115 -10.08 6.16 11.29
N ARG A 116 -10.82 7.17 11.78
CA ARG A 116 -12.03 6.95 12.60
C ARG A 116 -13.12 6.19 11.85
N LEU A 117 -13.24 6.41 10.54
CA LEU A 117 -14.25 5.77 9.71
C LEU A 117 -13.92 4.30 9.40
N TYR A 118 -12.64 3.98 9.21
CA TYR A 118 -12.21 2.66 8.70
C TYR A 118 -11.57 1.75 9.74
N ALA A 119 -11.20 2.28 10.90
CA ALA A 119 -10.63 1.47 11.96
C ALA A 119 -11.65 0.50 12.55
N ASP A 120 -11.21 -0.74 12.78
CA ASP A 120 -11.89 -1.70 13.63
C ASP A 120 -11.60 -1.37 15.10
N THR A 121 -12.38 -0.44 15.65
CA THR A 121 -12.28 -0.02 17.05
C THR A 121 -12.92 -1.00 18.04
N LEU A 122 -13.60 -2.05 17.54
CA LEU A 122 -14.25 -3.07 18.38
C LEU A 122 -13.24 -4.14 18.80
N HIS A 123 -12.34 -4.53 17.91
CA HIS A 123 -11.41 -5.63 18.14
C HIS A 123 -9.94 -5.19 18.27
N ASP A 124 -9.65 -3.90 18.07
CA ASP A 124 -8.30 -3.37 18.19
C ASP A 124 -8.28 -1.88 18.53
N GLN A 125 -7.15 -1.41 19.05
CA GLN A 125 -6.98 0.00 19.37
C GLN A 125 -6.22 0.72 18.25
N ASN A 126 -6.66 1.94 17.94
CA ASN A 126 -5.91 2.85 17.10
C ASN A 126 -4.75 3.42 17.91
N PHE A 127 -3.57 3.43 17.31
CA PHE A 127 -2.37 3.97 17.93
C PHE A 127 -1.84 5.14 17.12
N PHE A 128 -1.94 6.34 17.67
CA PHE A 128 -1.30 7.54 17.12
C PHE A 128 0.11 7.65 17.69
N PHE A 129 1.11 7.82 16.82
CA PHE A 129 2.48 7.98 17.25
C PHE A 129 2.71 9.36 17.89
N PRO A 130 3.57 9.49 18.90
CA PRO A 130 3.96 10.79 19.43
C PRO A 130 4.60 11.66 18.36
N GLU A 131 4.27 12.96 18.33
CA GLU A 131 4.78 13.91 17.32
C GLU A 131 6.29 13.86 17.14
N LYS A 132 7.06 13.80 18.24
CA LYS A 132 8.53 13.70 18.20
C LYS A 132 8.99 12.44 17.45
N TYR A 133 8.32 11.31 17.67
CA TYR A 133 8.61 10.06 16.99
C TYR A 133 8.31 10.18 15.49
N VAL A 134 7.15 10.74 15.14
CA VAL A 134 6.73 10.92 13.73
C VAL A 134 7.71 11.80 12.97
N LYS A 135 8.10 12.94 13.55
CA LYS A 135 9.06 13.86 12.94
C LYS A 135 10.42 13.20 12.73
N HIS A 136 10.90 12.40 13.67
CA HIS A 136 12.22 11.77 13.57
C HIS A 136 12.25 10.51 12.69
N THR A 137 11.16 9.75 12.65
CA THR A 137 11.12 8.44 11.98
C THR A 137 10.61 8.56 10.55
N PHE A 138 9.56 9.37 10.35
CA PHE A 138 8.86 9.46 9.06
C PHE A 138 9.07 10.80 8.35
N HIS A 139 9.66 11.80 9.01
CA HIS A 139 9.70 13.20 8.57
C HIS A 139 8.31 13.72 8.17
N ALA A 140 7.28 13.26 8.89
CA ALA A 140 5.88 13.52 8.62
C ALA A 140 5.26 14.44 9.67
N SER A 141 4.01 14.85 9.44
CA SER A 141 3.21 15.64 10.39
C SER A 141 2.55 14.75 11.42
N ASP A 142 1.91 13.66 10.96
CA ASP A 142 1.23 12.69 11.80
C ASP A 142 1.44 11.27 11.28
N ALA A 143 1.32 10.29 12.17
CA ALA A 143 1.25 8.88 11.78
C ALA A 143 0.40 8.09 12.77
N ALA A 144 -0.24 7.03 12.28
CA ALA A 144 -1.00 6.12 13.11
C ALA A 144 -0.97 4.68 12.57
N ILE A 145 -1.10 3.71 13.46
CA ILE A 145 -1.41 2.32 13.12
C ILE A 145 -2.82 1.99 13.59
N TYR A 146 -3.60 1.37 12.74
CA TYR A 146 -4.92 0.85 13.09
C TYR A 146 -5.18 -0.50 12.42
N LYS A 147 -6.13 -1.26 12.97
CA LYS A 147 -6.68 -2.44 12.30
C LYS A 147 -7.77 -1.98 11.35
N LEU A 148 -7.72 -2.39 10.10
CA LEU A 148 -8.78 -2.09 9.14
C LEU A 148 -10.02 -2.93 9.47
N ASN A 149 -11.21 -2.32 9.41
CA ASN A 149 -12.48 -3.03 9.49
C ASN A 149 -12.82 -3.68 8.13
N ASN A 150 -12.03 -4.65 7.70
CA ASN A 150 -12.25 -5.38 6.45
C ASN A 150 -13.19 -6.57 6.68
N THR A 151 -14.30 -6.65 5.94
CA THR A 151 -15.24 -7.79 5.99
C THR A 151 -14.96 -8.86 4.95
N THR A 152 -14.06 -8.57 4.00
CA THR A 152 -13.65 -9.48 2.93
C THR A 152 -12.14 -9.70 3.01
N SER A 153 -11.71 -10.91 2.67
CA SER A 153 -10.30 -11.26 2.58
C SER A 153 -9.67 -10.66 1.33
N TYR A 154 -8.52 -9.99 1.46
CA TYR A 154 -7.75 -9.58 0.29
C TYR A 154 -7.21 -10.82 -0.44
N ARG A 155 -7.39 -10.87 -1.77
CA ARG A 155 -7.04 -12.00 -2.65
C ARG A 155 -7.62 -13.36 -2.20
N ASN A 156 -8.76 -13.34 -1.50
CA ASN A 156 -9.35 -14.53 -0.85
C ASN A 156 -8.39 -15.26 0.12
N LYS A 157 -7.33 -14.59 0.60
CA LYS A 157 -6.23 -15.21 1.35
C LYS A 157 -5.92 -14.50 2.66
N TYR A 158 -6.06 -13.18 2.70
CA TYR A 158 -5.66 -12.36 3.83
C TYR A 158 -6.89 -11.74 4.51
N PRO A 159 -7.48 -12.42 5.52
CA PRO A 159 -8.67 -11.94 6.22
C PRO A 159 -8.40 -10.77 7.16
N PHE A 160 -7.14 -10.41 7.42
CA PHE A 160 -6.80 -9.31 8.33
C PHE A 160 -5.96 -8.26 7.65
N CYS A 161 -6.12 -7.02 8.10
CA CYS A 161 -5.31 -5.91 7.64
C CYS A 161 -4.97 -4.95 8.79
N LYS A 162 -3.68 -4.61 8.91
CA LYS A 162 -3.18 -3.50 9.72
C LYS A 162 -2.73 -2.40 8.77
N VAL A 163 -3.05 -1.15 9.05
CA VAL A 163 -2.68 -0.02 8.20
C VAL A 163 -1.79 0.91 9.01
N LEU A 164 -0.60 1.20 8.47
CA LEU A 164 0.22 2.33 8.88
C LEU A 164 -0.13 3.51 7.96
N SER A 165 -0.74 4.54 8.52
CA SER A 165 -1.11 5.77 7.81
C SER A 165 -0.15 6.88 8.22
N ILE A 166 0.52 7.50 7.26
CA ILE A 166 1.52 8.56 7.45
C ILE A 166 1.03 9.80 6.71
N HIS A 167 0.95 10.94 7.38
CA HIS A 167 0.41 12.19 6.86
C HIS A 167 1.48 13.27 6.83
N LYS A 168 1.66 13.91 5.67
CA LYS A 168 2.45 15.14 5.54
C LYS A 168 1.50 16.27 5.18
N LYS A 169 1.38 17.22 6.10
CA LYS A 169 0.48 18.37 6.00
C LYS A 169 0.62 19.07 4.64
N ASP A 170 -0.52 19.37 4.04
CA ASP A 170 -0.68 20.07 2.74
C ASP A 170 0.01 19.37 1.55
N LYS A 171 0.47 18.12 1.71
CA LYS A 171 1.21 17.39 0.69
C LYS A 171 0.52 16.08 0.30
N THR A 172 0.52 15.08 1.18
CA THR A 172 0.03 13.74 0.84
C THR A 172 -0.27 12.90 2.08
N ASP A 173 -1.18 11.96 1.91
CA ASP A 173 -1.35 10.80 2.79
C ASP A 173 -0.70 9.56 2.15
N ILE A 174 -0.02 8.76 2.96
CA ILE A 174 0.51 7.44 2.59
C ILE A 174 -0.18 6.41 3.46
N GLU A 175 -0.73 5.35 2.86
CA GLU A 175 -1.18 4.16 3.59
C GLU A 175 -0.36 2.95 3.19
N ILE A 176 0.24 2.30 4.18
CA ILE A 176 0.93 1.02 4.05
C ILE A 176 0.04 -0.04 4.72
N SER A 177 -0.66 -0.81 3.89
CA SER A 177 -1.60 -1.84 4.30
C SER A 177 -0.92 -3.20 4.38
N TYR A 178 -0.78 -3.73 5.58
CA TYR A 178 -0.25 -5.05 5.86
C TYR A 178 -1.42 -6.04 5.92
N PHE A 179 -1.63 -6.79 4.85
CA PHE A 179 -2.58 -7.88 4.77
C PHE A 179 -1.94 -9.18 5.24
N TYR A 180 -2.60 -9.91 6.11
CA TYR A 180 -2.04 -11.10 6.74
C TYR A 180 -3.11 -12.15 7.04
N ASN A 181 -2.68 -13.38 7.28
CA ASN A 181 -3.53 -14.52 7.60
C ASN A 181 -3.31 -14.96 9.07
N GLU A 182 -4.06 -15.98 9.51
CA GLU A 182 -3.92 -16.48 10.89
C GLU A 182 -2.50 -16.96 11.22
N SER A 183 -1.78 -17.55 10.26
CA SER A 183 -0.41 -18.03 10.49
C SER A 183 0.58 -16.91 10.76
N SER A 184 0.32 -15.69 10.27
CA SER A 184 1.17 -14.50 10.42
C SER A 184 0.79 -13.56 11.56
N LYS A 185 -0.39 -13.76 12.14
CA LYS A 185 -0.90 -12.96 13.26
C LYS A 185 0.06 -12.86 14.46
N PRO A 186 0.83 -13.89 14.87
CA PRO A 186 1.76 -13.76 15.99
C PRO A 186 2.94 -12.80 15.74
N TYR A 187 3.37 -12.64 14.48
CA TYR A 187 4.57 -11.85 14.14
C TYR A 187 4.29 -10.59 13.30
N ILE A 188 3.03 -10.29 12.98
CA ILE A 188 2.67 -9.09 12.21
C ILE A 188 3.20 -7.80 12.85
N LYS A 189 3.19 -7.68 14.18
CA LYS A 189 3.73 -6.52 14.89
C LYS A 189 5.23 -6.33 14.65
N GLN A 190 5.99 -7.44 14.63
CA GLN A 190 7.42 -7.41 14.33
C GLN A 190 7.65 -7.04 12.87
N CYS A 191 6.88 -7.61 11.94
CA CYS A 191 6.93 -7.26 10.52
C CYS A 191 6.74 -5.75 10.33
N ILE A 192 5.69 -5.16 10.91
CA ILE A 192 5.43 -3.71 10.82
C ILE A 192 6.61 -2.92 11.40
N LYS A 193 7.13 -3.29 12.57
CA LYS A 193 8.29 -2.59 13.17
C LYS A 193 9.53 -2.61 12.26
N GLN A 194 9.77 -3.71 11.54
CA GLN A 194 10.91 -3.85 10.64
C GLN A 194 10.74 -3.12 9.31
N THR A 195 9.50 -2.78 8.94
CA THR A 195 9.16 -2.28 7.60
C THR A 195 8.47 -0.92 7.62
N GLN A 196 8.14 -0.37 8.79
CA GLN A 196 7.45 0.92 8.91
C GLN A 196 8.25 2.09 8.29
N GLU A 197 9.57 2.00 8.26
CA GLU A 197 10.48 2.99 7.65
C GLU A 197 10.80 2.68 6.18
N MET A 198 10.11 1.70 5.57
CA MET A 198 10.34 1.36 4.16
C MET A 198 9.95 2.50 3.21
N LEU A 199 9.06 3.40 3.64
CA LEU A 199 8.63 4.55 2.86
C LEU A 199 8.46 5.76 3.78
N THR A 200 9.37 6.72 3.68
CA THR A 200 9.40 7.95 4.51
C THR A 200 9.51 9.19 3.64
N PHE A 201 9.27 10.38 4.20
CA PHE A 201 9.60 11.62 3.52
C PHE A 201 11.10 11.90 3.65
N LYS A 202 11.68 12.60 2.67
CA LYS A 202 13.01 13.21 2.83
C LYS A 202 12.97 14.27 3.93
N GLU A 203 14.09 14.40 4.65
CA GLU A 203 14.34 15.48 5.61
C GLU A 203 14.27 16.87 4.97
#